data_AF-A0A379AXY7-F1
#
_entry.id   AF-A0A379AXY7-F1
#
_cell.length_a   1.000
_cell.length_b   1.000
_cell.length_c   1.000
_cell.angle_alpha   90.00
_cell.angle_beta   90.00
_cell.angle_gamma   90.00
#
_symmetry.space_group_name_H-M   'P 1'
#
loop_
_entity.id
_entity.type
_entity.pdbx_description
1 polymer ?
#
loop_
_entity_poly.entity_id
_entity_poly.type
_entity_poly.pdbx_seq_one_letter_code
_entity_poly.pdbx_strand_id
1 'polypeptide(L)' 'MIKEFIPSKGIFVYKGLSGNYYQYDLNNPSDRLSYQNDLAAQMRDKLSINTWRETEKGGGIYEDI' A
#
# COMPACT_ATOMS: atom_id res chain seq x y z
N MET A 1 -8.75 2.12 -4.05
CA MET A 1 -8.62 2.46 -2.61
C MET A 1 -8.89 3.94 -2.41
N ILE A 2 -8.95 4.44 -1.17
CA ILE A 2 -9.12 5.88 -0.90
C ILE A 2 -7.76 6.46 -0.51
N LYS A 3 -7.33 7.53 -1.18
CA LYS A 3 -6.07 8.22 -0.83
C LYS A 3 -6.30 9.09 0.40
N GLU A 4 -5.51 8.90 1.45
CA GLU A 4 -5.57 9.62 2.71
C GLU A 4 -4.20 10.24 3.04
N PHE A 5 -4.21 11.39 3.70
CA PHE A 5 -3.02 12.00 4.27
C PHE A 5 -2.91 11.62 5.74
N ILE A 6 -1.74 11.19 6.19
CA ILE A 6 -1.47 10.81 7.58
C ILE A 6 -0.58 11.87 8.22
N PRO A 7 -1.16 12.81 9.01
CA PRO A 7 -0.43 13.96 9.51
C PRO A 7 0.76 13.61 10.42
N SER A 8 0.63 12.53 11.20
CA SER A 8 1.68 12.06 12.11
C SER A 8 2.95 11.57 11.39
N LYS A 9 2.81 11.13 10.14
CA LYS A 9 3.92 10.62 9.32
C LYS A 9 4.25 11.52 8.12
N GLY A 10 3.42 12.53 7.83
CA GLY A 10 3.62 13.45 6.71
C GLY A 10 3.54 12.79 5.33
N ILE A 11 2.84 11.66 5.21
CA ILE A 11 2.75 10.86 3.97
C ILE A 11 1.32 10.72 3.48
N PHE A 12 1.16 10.49 2.18
CA PHE A 12 -0.08 10.00 1.61
C PHE A 12 -0.04 8.48 1.50
N VAL A 13 -1.15 7.84 1.84
CA VAL A 13 -1.35 6.39 1.72
C VAL A 13 -2.70 6.10 1.09
N TYR A 14 -2.91 4.85 0.71
CA TYR A 14 -4.17 4.33 0.22
C TYR A 14 -4.79 3.43 1.28
N LYS A 15 -6.00 3.76 1.73
CA LYS A 15 -6.77 2.94 2.66
C LYS A 15 -7.60 1.90 1.90
N GLY A 16 -7.41 0.63 2.26
CA GLY A 16 -8.20 -0.52 1.85
C GLY A 16 -9.56 -0.60 2.56
N LEU A 17 -10.45 -1.45 2.07
CA LEU A 17 -11.75 -1.73 2.68
C LEU A 17 -11.61 -2.51 3.99
N SER A 18 -10.54 -3.29 4.12
CA SER A 18 -10.14 -4.02 5.33
C SER A 18 -9.66 -3.08 6.46
N GLY A 19 -9.39 -1.81 6.15
CA GLY A 19 -8.76 -0.85 7.06
C GLY A 19 -7.24 -0.77 6.95
N ASN A 20 -6.61 -1.62 6.13
CA ASN A 20 -5.17 -1.57 5.88
C ASN A 20 -4.75 -0.32 5.12
N TYR A 21 -3.50 0.10 5.32
CA TYR A 21 -2.88 1.18 4.56
C TYR A 21 -1.81 0.66 3.61
N TYR A 22 -1.85 1.15 2.38
CA TYR A 22 -0.97 0.78 1.29
C TYR A 22 -0.24 2.02 0.76
N GLN A 23 0.99 1.85 0.30
CA GLN A 23 1.74 2.94 -0.33
C GLN A 23 1.24 3.23 -1.76
N TYR A 24 0.74 2.22 -2.46
CA TYR A 24 0.38 2.29 -3.88
C TYR A 24 -1.01 1.70 -4.15
N ASP A 25 -1.77 2.32 -5.07
CA ASP A 25 -2.98 1.72 -5.65
C ASP A 25 -2.63 0.98 -6.95
N LEU A 26 -2.60 -0.35 -6.96
CA LEU A 26 -2.19 -1.12 -8.15
C LEU A 26 -3.25 -1.12 -9.27
N ASN A 27 -4.44 -0.55 -9.03
CA ASN A 27 -5.39 -0.26 -10.12
C ASN A 27 -5.00 1.01 -10.89
N ASN A 28 -4.19 1.88 -10.29
CA ASN A 28 -3.61 3.03 -10.97
C ASN A 28 -2.33 2.61 -11.72
N PRO A 29 -2.26 2.77 -13.06
CA PRO A 29 -1.10 2.36 -13.85
C PRO A 29 0.23 3.02 -13.44
N SER A 30 0.20 4.29 -13.02
CA SER A 30 1.38 5.03 -12.60
C SER A 30 1.91 4.54 -11.26
N ASP A 31 1.02 4.27 -10.31
CA ASP A 31 1.38 3.71 -9.01
C ASP A 31 1.88 2.27 -9.16
N ARG A 32 1.26 1.49 -10.05
CA ARG A 32 1.73 0.13 -10.38
C ARG A 32 3.16 0.14 -10.93
N LEU A 33 3.49 1.06 -11.82
CA LEU A 33 4.85 1.22 -12.34
C LEU A 33 5.82 1.65 -11.22
N SER A 34 5.38 2.55 -10.35
CA SER A 34 6.19 3.00 -9.20
C SER A 34 6.48 1.85 -8.24
N TYR A 35 5.47 1.05 -7.91
CA TYR A 35 5.60 -0.16 -7.09
C TYR A 35 6.56 -1.19 -7.69
N GLN A 36 6.52 -1.40 -9.01
CA GLN A 36 7.45 -2.31 -9.71
C GLN A 36 8.92 -1.90 -9.56
N ASN A 37 9.19 -0.60 -9.37
CA ASN A 37 10.53 -0.08 -9.17
C ASN A 37 10.90 0.11 -7.68
N ASP A 38 9.94 0.01 -6.76
CA ASP A 38 10.16 0.06 -5.31
C ASP A 38 10.33 -1.34 -4.72
N LEU A 39 11.57 -1.83 -4.72
CA LEU A 39 11.91 -3.14 -4.13
C LEU A 39 11.60 -3.20 -2.63
N ALA A 40 11.70 -2.09 -1.91
CA ALA A 40 11.42 -2.07 -0.48
C ALA A 40 9.92 -2.25 -0.22
N ALA A 41 9.06 -1.63 -1.02
CA ALA A 41 7.62 -1.86 -0.97
C ALA A 41 7.26 -3.31 -1.30
N GLN A 42 7.89 -3.91 -2.32
CA GLN A 42 7.69 -5.32 -2.66
C GLN A 42 8.12 -6.27 -1.53
N MET A 43 9.24 -5.97 -0.86
CA MET A 43 9.69 -6.76 0.28
C MET A 43 8.73 -6.65 1.47
N ARG A 44 8.25 -5.44 1.78
CA ARG A 44 7.22 -5.25 2.83
C ARG A 44 5.96 -6.04 2.53
N ASP A 45 5.47 -6.01 1.30
CA ASP A 45 4.30 -6.79 0.90
C ASP A 45 4.50 -8.29 1.07
N LYS A 46 5.67 -8.80 0.69
CA LYS A 46 5.99 -10.24 0.82
C LYS A 46 6.10 -10.69 2.28
N LEU A 47 6.61 -9.82 3.16
CA LEU A 47 6.81 -10.13 4.58
C LEU A 47 5.56 -9.90 5.42
N SER A 48 4.59 -9.15 4.89
CA SER A 48 3.31 -8.90 5.56
C SER A 48 2.59 -10.21 5.91
N ILE A 49 1.96 -10.23 7.07
CA ILE A 49 1.09 -11.34 7.50
C ILE A 49 -0.38 -11.05 7.14
N ASN A 50 -0.64 -9.90 6.52
CA ASN A 50 -1.96 -9.44 6.20
C ASN A 50 -2.53 -10.17 4.98
N THR A 51 -3.53 -11.02 5.23
CA THR A 51 -4.15 -11.85 4.19
C THR A 51 -5.00 -11.05 3.20
N TRP A 52 -5.46 -9.84 3.58
CA TRP A 52 -6.26 -8.98 2.69
C TRP A 52 -5.44 -8.36 1.56
N ARG A 53 -4.10 -8.36 1.64
CA ARG A 53 -3.22 -7.76 0.62
C ARG A 53 -3.48 -8.29 -0.79
N GLU A 54 -3.78 -9.58 -0.93
CA GLU A 54 -3.98 -10.21 -2.24
C GLU A 54 -5.33 -9.84 -2.85
N THR A 55 -6.29 -9.52 -2.00
CA THR A 55 -7.65 -9.12 -2.40
C THR A 55 -7.71 -7.63 -2.77
N GLU A 56 -6.96 -6.77 -2.07
CA GLU A 56 -7.19 -5.32 -2.11
C GLU A 56 -6.42 -4.55 -3.19
N LYS A 57 -5.66 -5.24 -4.07
CA LYS A 57 -4.87 -4.60 -5.14
C LYS A 57 -4.01 -3.41 -4.63
N GLY A 58 -3.60 -3.47 -3.37
CA GLY A 58 -2.67 -2.53 -2.75
C GLY A 58 -1.23 -3.01 -2.90
N GLY A 59 -0.30 -2.05 -2.93
CA GLY A 59 1.13 -2.32 -2.94
C GLY A 59 1.86 -1.57 -1.83
N GLY A 60 2.87 -2.18 -1.23
CA GLY A 60 3.64 -1.64 -0.11
C GLY A 60 2.79 -1.41 1.13
N ILE A 61 2.30 -2.47 1.76
CA ILE A 61 1.47 -2.44 2.96
C ILE A 61 2.22 -1.89 4.17
N TYR A 62 1.52 -1.08 4.96
CA TYR A 62 1.96 -0.57 6.24
C TYR A 62 1.16 -1.24 7.36
N GLU A 63 1.79 -2.15 8.10
CA GLU A 63 1.17 -2.86 9.23
C GLU A 63 0.94 -1.94 10.45
N ASP A 64 1.81 -0.95 10.65
CA ASP A 64 1.85 -0.10 11.86
C ASP A 64 1.60 1.39 11.56
N ILE A 65 0.58 1.70 10.76
CA ILE A 65 0.15 3.08 10.50
C ILE A 65 -1.06 3.48 11.33
#